data_AF-A0A9X1LNU6-F1
#
_entry.id   AF-A0A9X1LNU6-F1
#
_cell.length_a   1.000
_cell.length_b   1.000
_cell.length_c   1.000
_cell.angle_alpha   90.00
_cell.angle_beta   90.00
_cell.angle_gamma   90.00
#
_symmetry.space_group_name_H-M   'P 1'
#
loop_
_entity.id
_entity.type
_entity.pdbx_description
1 polymer ?
#
loop_
_entity_poly.entity_id
_entity_poly.type
_entity_poly.pdbx_seq_one_letter_code
_entity_poly.pdbx_strand_id
1 'polypeptide(L)' 'MDDRLPDPAEEIRPDETAEALVGGSDGAPVGGDKTTEDQLDADNAVEEDQLKSLDPDDTPA' A
#
# COMPACT_ATOMS: atom_id res chain seq x y z
N MET A 1 -11.87 -18.15 -39.64
CA MET A 1 -11.63 -18.57 -38.25
C MET A 1 -10.37 -17.82 -37.83
N ASP A 2 -10.55 -16.59 -37.37
CA ASP A 2 -9.46 -15.79 -36.81
C ASP A 2 -9.22 -16.27 -35.38
N ASP A 3 -8.39 -17.30 -35.21
CA ASP A 3 -8.01 -17.82 -33.90
C ASP A 3 -6.84 -16.99 -33.33
N ARG A 4 -7.08 -15.70 -33.11
CA ARG A 4 -6.20 -14.86 -32.29
C ARG A 4 -6.54 -15.12 -30.83
N LEU A 5 -5.73 -15.96 -30.19
CA LEU A 5 -5.69 -16.03 -28.73
C LEU A 5 -5.35 -14.62 -28.22
N PRO A 6 -6.15 -14.02 -27.34
CA PRO A 6 -5.79 -12.74 -26.73
C PRO A 6 -4.46 -12.90 -25.99
N ASP A 7 -3.58 -11.91 -26.11
CA ASP A 7 -2.39 -11.84 -25.28
C ASP A 7 -2.86 -11.71 -23.81
N PRO A 8 -2.35 -12.51 -22.85
CA PRO A 8 -2.70 -12.34 -21.44
C PRO A 8 -2.41 -10.92 -20.90
N ALA A 9 -1.59 -10.12 -21.60
CA ALA A 9 -1.38 -8.71 -21.30
C ALA A 9 -2.46 -7.76 -21.85
N GLU A 10 -3.30 -8.16 -22.81
CA GLU A 10 -4.40 -7.32 -23.34
C GLU A 10 -5.69 -7.39 -22.51
N GLU A 11 -5.85 -8.40 -21.64
CA GLU A 11 -7.02 -8.53 -20.75
C GLU A 11 -6.90 -7.64 -19.49
N ILE A 12 -5.76 -7.01 -19.26
CA ILE A 12 -5.58 -6.00 -18.22
C ILE A 12 -5.12 -4.72 -18.90
N ARG A 13 -6.07 -3.95 -19.45
CA ARG A 13 -5.78 -2.57 -19.86
C ARG A 13 -5.50 -1.76 -18.58
N PRO A 14 -4.26 -1.34 -18.29
CA PRO A 14 -3.92 -0.67 -17.04
C PRO A 14 -4.18 0.84 -17.14
N ASP A 15 -5.25 1.25 -17.83
CA ASP A 15 -5.51 2.68 -18.13
C ASP A 15 -6.81 3.21 -17.48
N GLU A 16 -7.54 2.40 -16.69
CA GLU A 16 -8.71 2.90 -15.94
C GLU A 16 -8.81 2.43 -14.48
N THR A 17 -7.87 1.64 -13.95
CA THR A 17 -7.99 1.14 -12.57
C THR A 17 -6.74 1.28 -11.70
N ALA A 18 -5.55 1.52 -12.26
CA ALA A 18 -4.34 1.70 -11.45
C ALA A 18 -4.19 3.14 -10.94
N GLU A 19 -4.52 4.16 -11.76
CA GLU A 19 -4.48 5.56 -11.33
C GLU A 19 -5.68 5.96 -10.45
N ALA A 20 -6.82 5.25 -10.56
CA ALA A 20 -7.96 5.46 -9.67
C ALA A 20 -7.73 4.91 -8.24
N LEU A 21 -6.78 3.98 -8.06
CA LEU A 21 -6.40 3.45 -6.75
C LEU A 21 -5.21 4.21 -6.14
N VAL A 22 -4.36 4.80 -6.99
CA VAL A 22 -3.16 5.58 -6.60
C VAL A 22 -3.43 7.07 -6.87
N GLY A 23 -4.50 7.61 -6.29
CA GLY A 23 -4.95 8.95 -6.61
C GLY A 23 -5.89 9.57 -5.58
N GLY A 24 -5.36 9.91 -4.41
CA GLY A 24 -5.86 11.05 -3.62
C GLY A 24 -7.21 10.84 -2.94
N SER A 25 -7.23 10.04 -1.88
CA SER A 25 -8.13 10.37 -0.77
C SER A 25 -7.32 11.23 0.20
N ASP A 26 -7.51 12.56 0.20
CA ASP A 26 -7.10 13.49 1.29
C ASP A 26 -7.70 13.12 2.67
N GLY A 27 -8.13 11.88 2.85
CA GLY A 27 -8.69 11.30 4.07
C GLY A 27 -8.42 9.80 4.22
N ALA A 28 -7.64 9.15 3.34
CA ALA A 28 -7.11 7.83 3.64
C ALA A 28 -5.91 8.01 4.57
N PRO A 29 -5.89 7.39 5.76
CA PRO A 29 -4.80 7.57 6.71
C PRO A 29 -3.50 7.05 6.11
N VAL A 30 -2.49 7.90 6.08
CA VAL A 30 -1.11 7.53 5.76
C VAL A 30 -0.65 6.63 6.91
N GLY A 31 -0.54 5.32 6.67
CA GLY A 31 -0.21 4.32 7.70
C GLY A 31 -1.31 3.31 8.02
N GLY A 32 -2.50 3.40 7.39
CA GLY A 32 -3.61 2.48 7.68
C GLY A 32 -4.42 2.91 8.90
N ASP A 33 -5.21 2.00 9.48
CA ASP A 33 -6.00 2.28 10.69
C ASP A 33 -5.30 1.77 11.97
N LYS A 34 -5.81 2.19 13.13
CA LYS A 34 -5.27 1.81 14.46
C LYS A 34 -5.20 0.30 14.66
N THR A 35 -6.18 -0.43 14.16
CA THR A 35 -6.20 -1.90 14.30
C THR A 35 -5.08 -2.55 13.49
N THR A 36 -4.73 -1.97 12.36
CA THR A 36 -3.59 -2.40 11.55
C THR A 36 -2.28 -2.14 12.28
N GLU A 37 -2.12 -0.94 12.87
CA GLU A 37 -0.93 -0.57 13.65
C GLU A 37 -0.72 -1.45 14.89
N ASP A 38 -1.79 -1.71 15.66
CA ASP A 38 -1.76 -2.57 16.85
C ASP A 38 -1.36 -4.03 16.54
N GLN A 39 -1.46 -4.45 15.27
CA GLN A 39 -1.10 -5.78 14.81
C GLN A 39 0.31 -5.86 14.18
N LEU A 40 1.03 -4.74 14.12
CA LEU A 40 2.40 -4.70 13.60
C LEU A 40 3.39 -5.04 14.72
N ASP A 41 3.99 -6.23 14.63
CA ASP A 41 5.10 -6.65 15.46
C ASP A 41 6.42 -6.62 14.66
N ALA A 42 7.53 -6.26 15.31
CA ALA A 42 8.87 -6.31 14.72
C ALA A 42 9.57 -7.64 15.03
N ASP A 43 10.17 -8.26 14.01
CA ASP A 43 10.91 -9.52 14.19
C ASP A 43 12.38 -9.27 14.58
N ASN A 44 12.87 -8.04 14.40
CA ASN A 44 14.24 -7.64 14.73
C ASN A 44 14.36 -6.15 15.10
N ALA A 45 15.51 -5.78 15.65
CA ALA A 45 15.77 -4.42 16.11
C ALA A 45 15.76 -3.36 14.99
N VAL A 46 16.03 -3.73 13.74
CA VAL A 46 16.01 -2.80 12.60
C VAL A 46 14.58 -2.49 12.19
N GLU A 47 13.70 -3.49 12.25
CA GLU A 47 12.27 -3.31 12.00
C GLU A 47 11.59 -2.52 13.11
N GLU A 48 11.96 -2.73 14.38
CA GLU A 48 11.44 -1.95 15.50
C GLU A 48 11.78 -0.46 15.36
N ASP A 49 13.02 -0.14 14.97
CA ASP A 49 13.46 1.24 14.71
C ASP A 49 12.69 1.87 13.54
N GLN A 50 12.42 1.09 12.49
CA GLN A 50 11.59 1.55 11.39
C GLN A 50 10.12 1.79 11.80
N LEU A 51 9.51 0.90 12.58
CA LEU A 51 8.15 1.09 13.08
C LEU A 51 8.03 2.36 13.92
N LYS A 52 8.97 2.60 14.85
CA LYS A 52 9.04 3.84 15.63
C LYS A 52 9.19 5.09 14.76
N SER A 53 9.99 5.01 13.70
CA SER A 53 10.17 6.14 12.77
C SER A 53 8.91 6.52 11.99
N LEU A 54 7.93 5.60 11.90
CA LEU A 54 6.66 5.80 11.21
C LEU A 54 5.55 6.26 12.15
N ASP A 55 5.74 6.12 13.47
CA ASP A 55 4.80 6.57 14.50
C ASP A 55 4.88 8.10 14.67
N PRO A 56 3.83 8.86 14.32
CA PRO A 56 3.82 10.31 14.48
C PRO A 56 3.74 10.76 15.95
N ASP A 57 3.28 9.90 16.86
CA ASP A 57 3.24 10.16 18.30
C ASP A 57 4.61 9.88 18.96
N ASP A 58 5.48 9.09 18.32
CA ASP A 58 6.89 8.84 18.73
C ASP A 58 7.85 9.91 18.17
N THR A 59 7.41 11.17 18.15
CA THR A 59 8.30 12.30 17.83
C THR A 59 9.20 12.64 19.03
N PRO A 60 10.50 12.93 18.82
CA PRO A 60 11.39 13.29 19.91
C PRO A 60 10.93 14.61 20.57
N ALA A 61 10.81 14.60 21.91
CA ALA A 61 10.36 15.73 22.73
C ALA A 61 11.31 16.95 22.72
#